data_AF-A0A522TDF6-F1
#
_entry.id   AF-A0A522TDF6-F1
#
_cell.length_a   1.000
_cell.length_b   1.000
_cell.length_c   1.000
_cell.angle_alpha   90.00
_cell.angle_beta   90.00
_cell.angle_gamma   90.00
#
_symmetry.space_group_name_H-M   'P 1'
#
loop_
_entity.id
_entity.type
_entity.pdbx_description
1 polymer ?
#
loop_
_entity_poly.entity_id
_entity_poly.type
_entity_poly.pdbx_seq_one_letter_code
_entity_poly.pdbx_strand_id
1 'polypeptide(L)'
;MGTNLAAVLDNAPQTDTSVSASAFSAGRFADPREVLRCPQCQLVQFRTQNSLCRRCHESLDAVPEPEPVVAHISKAHDELEPGIETAEATGIPVPDVARAIRLWRQRRGLSQRQLAERMHVPRTYVSKIENDKATPTLTSLERMATAMETSVARLLEPNLGNVRIVEDAFVQALLPYLAALGPQHRERLLRASETLAARSC
;
A
#
# COMPACT_ATOMS: atom_id res chain seq x y z
N MET A 1 -20.08 -90.89 -6.58
CA MET A 1 -20.16 -90.74 -8.05
C MET A 1 -20.68 -89.33 -8.34
N GLY A 2 -19.95 -88.57 -9.17
CA GLY A 2 -20.35 -87.30 -9.81
C GLY A 2 -20.16 -86.04 -8.94
N THR A 3 -19.10 -85.23 -9.03
CA THR A 3 -18.56 -84.32 -10.10
C THR A 3 -19.34 -83.03 -10.34
N ASN A 4 -18.61 -81.90 -10.17
CA ASN A 4 -18.63 -80.57 -10.83
C ASN A 4 -18.50 -79.46 -9.77
N LEU A 5 -17.46 -78.63 -9.69
CA LEU A 5 -16.56 -77.95 -10.65
C LEU A 5 -17.24 -76.89 -11.55
N ALA A 6 -16.88 -75.63 -11.30
CA ALA A 6 -16.53 -74.54 -12.24
C ALA A 6 -17.33 -73.21 -12.18
N ALA A 7 -16.55 -72.13 -12.46
CA ALA A 7 -16.84 -70.70 -12.70
C ALA A 7 -17.03 -69.82 -11.45
N VAL A 8 -16.11 -68.95 -11.02
CA VAL A 8 -15.41 -67.80 -11.67
C VAL A 8 -16.38 -66.79 -12.28
N LEU A 9 -16.50 -65.62 -11.65
CA LEU A 9 -16.61 -64.30 -12.29
C LEU A 9 -16.22 -63.21 -11.28
N ASP A 10 -15.24 -62.40 -11.69
CA ASP A 10 -14.77 -61.17 -11.09
C ASP A 10 -15.87 -60.11 -10.95
N ASN A 11 -15.86 -59.34 -9.85
CA ASN A 11 -16.14 -57.90 -9.91
C ASN A 11 -15.71 -57.19 -8.60
N ALA A 12 -14.68 -56.36 -8.69
CA ALA A 12 -14.51 -55.16 -7.87
C ALA A 12 -15.27 -53.99 -8.54
N PRO A 13 -15.21 -52.73 -8.07
CA PRO A 13 -15.14 -52.14 -6.72
C PRO A 13 -16.47 -51.38 -6.43
N GLN A 14 -16.74 -50.77 -5.27
CA GLN A 14 -16.34 -49.40 -4.92
C GLN A 14 -17.01 -49.01 -3.58
N THR A 15 -16.21 -48.34 -2.72
CA THR A 15 -16.51 -47.15 -1.90
C THR A 15 -17.75 -47.18 -0.97
N ASP A 16 -17.73 -46.68 0.25
CA ASP A 16 -17.18 -45.40 0.68
C ASP A 16 -17.28 -45.28 2.22
N THR A 17 -16.27 -44.60 2.81
CA THR A 17 -16.35 -43.70 3.99
C THR A 17 -16.94 -44.18 5.33
N SER A 18 -16.46 -43.78 6.51
CA SER A 18 -15.49 -42.76 6.91
C SER A 18 -15.03 -42.99 8.34
N VAL A 19 -13.82 -42.52 8.59
CA VAL A 19 -13.02 -42.59 9.81
C VAL A 19 -13.41 -41.46 10.78
N SER A 20 -13.34 -41.72 12.09
CA SER A 20 -13.19 -40.69 13.13
C SER A 20 -12.18 -41.16 14.17
N ALA A 21 -10.99 -40.57 14.14
CA ALA A 21 -10.00 -40.64 15.20
C ALA A 21 -9.35 -39.26 15.36
N SER A 22 -9.67 -38.63 16.48
CA SER A 22 -9.22 -37.29 16.87
C SER A 22 -7.75 -37.33 17.27
N ALA A 23 -6.89 -36.62 16.52
CA ALA A 23 -5.49 -36.40 16.89
C ALA A 23 -5.30 -34.96 17.38
N PHE A 24 -4.79 -34.85 18.61
CA PHE A 24 -4.23 -33.63 19.19
C PHE A 24 -3.19 -33.02 18.24
N SER A 25 -3.39 -31.78 17.80
CA SER A 25 -2.41 -31.07 16.97
C SER A 25 -1.27 -30.51 17.82
N ALA A 26 -0.10 -31.07 17.57
CA ALA A 26 1.18 -30.77 18.19
C ALA A 26 1.58 -29.29 18.08
N GLY A 27 2.13 -28.78 19.18
CA GLY A 27 2.90 -27.54 19.18
C GLY A 27 4.05 -27.61 18.19
N ARG A 28 4.25 -26.52 17.44
CA ARG A 28 5.46 -26.34 16.62
C ARG A 28 6.63 -26.14 17.57
N PHE A 29 7.37 -27.21 17.82
CA PHE A 29 8.65 -27.15 18.52
C PHE A 29 9.61 -26.30 17.69
N ALA A 30 9.94 -25.13 18.23
CA ALA A 30 11.02 -24.29 17.79
C ALA A 30 12.34 -25.07 17.88
N ASP A 31 13.12 -25.08 16.81
CA ASP A 31 14.52 -25.51 16.88
C ASP A 31 15.30 -24.47 17.69
N PRO A 32 15.76 -24.77 18.92
CA PRO A 32 16.15 -23.75 19.90
C PRO A 32 17.53 -23.13 19.66
N ARG A 33 18.18 -23.38 18.52
CA ARG A 33 19.56 -22.91 18.24
C ARG A 33 19.74 -22.24 16.89
N GLU A 34 18.67 -21.72 16.30
CA GLU A 34 18.80 -20.88 15.11
C GLU A 34 19.58 -19.59 15.45
N VAL A 35 20.70 -19.37 14.77
CA VAL A 35 21.54 -18.17 14.91
C VAL A 35 21.08 -17.14 13.88
N LEU A 36 20.54 -16.01 14.35
CA LEU A 36 19.99 -14.93 13.54
C LEU A 36 20.80 -13.65 13.70
N ARG A 37 20.90 -12.86 12.63
CA ARG A 37 21.37 -11.47 12.67
C ARG A 37 20.17 -10.54 12.68
N CYS A 38 20.09 -9.67 13.68
CA CYS A 38 19.05 -8.66 13.73
C CYS A 38 19.21 -7.68 12.53
N PRO A 39 18.16 -7.43 11.73
CA PRO A 39 18.25 -6.53 10.58
C PRO A 39 18.45 -5.06 10.98
N GLN A 40 18.05 -4.68 12.20
CA GLN A 40 18.09 -3.29 12.65
C GLN A 40 19.40 -2.93 13.35
N CYS A 41 19.91 -3.80 14.23
CA CYS A 41 21.11 -3.51 15.01
C CYS A 41 22.30 -4.43 14.70
N GLN A 42 22.15 -5.40 13.80
CA GLN A 42 23.18 -6.35 13.39
C GLN A 42 23.70 -7.29 14.50
N LEU A 43 23.02 -7.36 15.64
CA LEU A 43 23.36 -8.28 16.71
C LEU A 43 23.18 -9.73 16.24
N VAL A 44 24.23 -10.54 16.39
CA VAL A 44 24.15 -12.00 16.26
C VAL A 44 23.60 -12.58 17.56
N GLN A 45 22.50 -13.33 17.48
CA GLN A 45 21.82 -13.93 18.63
C GLN A 45 21.13 -15.23 18.27
N PHE A 46 20.78 -16.03 19.28
CA PHE A 46 19.85 -17.14 19.11
C PHE A 46 18.42 -16.62 18.97
N ARG A 47 17.55 -17.38 18.28
CA ARG A 47 16.11 -17.13 18.25
C ARG A 47 15.56 -17.17 19.68
N THR A 48 14.83 -16.11 20.06
CA THR A 48 14.14 -15.98 21.35
C THR A 48 12.72 -16.57 21.25
N GLN A 49 12.09 -16.87 22.40
CA GLN A 49 10.72 -17.46 22.42
C GLN A 49 9.67 -16.58 21.74
N ASN A 50 9.90 -15.27 21.67
CA ASN A 50 9.00 -14.28 21.07
C ASN A 50 9.51 -13.73 19.73
N SER A 51 10.55 -14.33 19.13
CA SER A 51 11.17 -13.87 17.88
C SER A 51 11.63 -12.40 17.90
N LEU A 52 11.88 -11.80 19.07
CA LEU A 52 12.37 -10.42 19.20
C LEU A 52 13.88 -10.36 19.45
N CYS A 53 14.54 -9.36 18.85
CA CYS A 53 15.93 -9.06 19.13
C CYS A 53 16.12 -8.71 20.61
N ARG A 54 17.08 -9.34 21.29
CA ARG A 54 17.33 -9.13 22.73
C ARG A 54 17.87 -7.74 23.09
N ARG A 55 18.24 -6.94 22.08
CA ARG A 55 18.80 -5.59 22.26
C ARG A 55 17.86 -4.50 21.80
N CYS A 56 17.37 -4.57 20.57
CA CYS A 56 16.50 -3.52 20.02
C CYS A 56 15.02 -3.91 19.94
N HIS A 57 14.65 -5.12 20.37
CA HIS A 57 13.29 -5.66 20.33
C HIS A 57 12.64 -5.69 18.94
N GLU A 58 13.44 -5.65 17.87
CA GLU A 58 12.98 -5.79 16.48
C GLU A 58 12.62 -7.25 16.18
N SER A 59 11.61 -7.47 15.32
CA SER A 59 11.27 -8.82 14.85
C SER A 59 12.42 -9.44 14.05
N LEU A 60 12.71 -10.71 14.33
CA LEU A 60 13.72 -11.53 13.67
C LEU A 60 13.11 -12.51 12.66
N ASP A 61 11.79 -12.59 12.59
CA ASP A 61 11.13 -13.46 11.64
C ASP A 61 11.42 -12.94 10.23
N ALA A 62 11.95 -13.82 9.38
CA ALA A 62 11.89 -13.60 7.94
C ALA A 62 10.42 -13.51 7.60
N VAL A 63 9.94 -12.30 7.32
CA VAL A 63 8.63 -12.13 6.69
C VAL A 63 8.73 -12.97 5.43
N PRO A 64 7.98 -14.07 5.28
CA PRO A 64 7.91 -14.74 3.99
C PRO A 64 7.62 -13.64 3.00
N GLU A 65 8.47 -13.48 1.97
CA GLU A 65 8.13 -12.61 0.85
C GLU A 65 6.67 -12.91 0.56
N PRO A 66 5.76 -11.93 0.68
CA PRO A 66 4.37 -12.24 0.46
C PRO A 66 4.37 -12.84 -0.93
N GLU A 67 3.98 -14.13 -1.02
CA GLU A 67 3.67 -14.73 -2.30
C GLU A 67 2.85 -13.66 -3.02
N PRO A 68 3.29 -13.20 -4.20
CA PRO A 68 2.60 -12.13 -4.87
C PRO A 68 1.14 -12.57 -4.90
N VAL A 69 0.28 -11.86 -4.18
CA VAL A 69 -1.16 -11.99 -4.32
C VAL A 69 -1.43 -11.43 -5.70
N VAL A 70 -1.16 -12.28 -6.70
CA VAL A 70 -1.68 -12.19 -8.04
C VAL A 70 -3.18 -12.35 -7.84
N ALA A 71 -3.85 -11.23 -7.63
CA ALA A 71 -5.26 -11.14 -7.89
C ALA A 71 -5.45 -11.72 -9.30
N HIS A 72 -6.20 -12.81 -9.38
CA HIS A 72 -6.48 -13.49 -10.64
C HIS A 72 -7.07 -12.47 -11.61
N ILE A 73 -6.24 -12.02 -12.55
CA ILE A 73 -6.69 -11.32 -13.74
C ILE A 73 -7.38 -12.40 -14.57
N SER A 74 -8.71 -12.48 -14.46
CA SER A 74 -9.52 -13.16 -15.46
C SER A 74 -9.27 -12.45 -16.78
N LYS A 75 -8.52 -13.11 -17.66
CA LYS A 75 -8.38 -12.76 -19.07
C LYS A 75 -9.77 -12.69 -19.70
N ALA A 76 -10.25 -11.49 -19.98
CA ALA A 76 -11.15 -11.18 -21.07
C ALA A 76 -11.38 -9.67 -21.11
N HIS A 77 -10.51 -8.94 -21.80
CA HIS A 77 -10.90 -7.92 -22.77
C HIS A 77 -9.76 -7.87 -23.79
N ASP A 78 -10.05 -8.50 -24.93
CA ASP A 78 -9.38 -8.25 -26.20
C ASP A 78 -9.27 -6.75 -26.48
N GLU A 79 -8.15 -6.39 -27.11
CA GLU A 79 -7.97 -5.22 -27.97
C GLU A 79 -8.40 -3.85 -27.42
N LEU A 80 -7.44 -3.15 -26.81
CA LEU A 80 -7.45 -1.69 -26.88
C LEU A 80 -6.08 -1.21 -27.37
N GLU A 81 -6.09 -0.75 -28.62
CA GLU A 81 -5.01 -0.10 -29.36
C GLU A 81 -4.21 0.93 -28.53
N PRO A 82 -2.91 1.14 -28.83
CA PRO A 82 -2.09 2.15 -28.17
C PRO A 82 -2.46 3.54 -28.72
N GLY A 83 -3.44 4.18 -28.10
CA GLY A 83 -3.88 5.54 -28.44
C GLY A 83 -4.20 6.34 -27.21
N ILE A 84 -3.18 6.72 -26.42
CA ILE A 84 -3.33 7.85 -25.51
C ILE A 84 -2.73 9.06 -26.22
N GLU A 85 -3.61 9.75 -26.95
CA GLU A 85 -3.39 11.14 -27.30
C GLU A 85 -3.16 11.92 -26.00
N THR A 86 -1.99 12.54 -25.90
CA THR A 86 -1.61 13.43 -24.79
C THR A 86 -2.69 14.49 -24.61
N ALA A 87 -3.51 14.36 -23.56
CA ALA A 87 -4.42 15.40 -23.13
C ALA A 87 -3.60 16.59 -22.61
N GLU A 88 -3.19 17.46 -23.51
CA GLU A 88 -2.81 18.82 -23.21
C GLU A 88 -4.04 19.57 -22.66
N ALA A 89 -3.80 20.42 -21.66
CA ALA A 89 -4.73 21.43 -21.12
C ALA A 89 -5.86 20.97 -20.18
N THR A 90 -5.50 20.30 -19.08
CA THR A 90 -6.04 20.74 -17.78
C THR A 90 -4.86 20.99 -16.86
N GLY A 91 -4.60 22.25 -16.49
CA GLY A 91 -3.49 22.65 -15.61
C GLY A 91 -3.66 22.20 -14.15
N ILE A 92 -4.32 21.07 -13.91
CA ILE A 92 -4.49 20.48 -12.59
C ILE A 92 -3.20 19.68 -12.32
N PRO A 93 -2.36 20.10 -11.36
CA PRO A 93 -1.17 19.33 -11.01
C PRO A 93 -1.61 17.95 -10.56
N VAL A 94 -1.09 16.89 -11.20
CA VAL A 94 -1.32 15.51 -10.75
C VAL A 94 -0.82 15.41 -9.31
N PRO A 95 -1.68 15.04 -8.34
CA PRO A 95 -1.29 15.03 -6.94
C PRO A 95 -0.23 13.97 -6.69
N ASP A 96 0.90 14.40 -6.12
CA ASP A 96 1.97 13.54 -5.61
C ASP A 96 1.46 12.74 -4.39
N VAL A 97 0.99 11.52 -4.68
CA VAL A 97 0.31 10.64 -3.72
C VAL A 97 1.25 10.18 -2.60
N ALA A 98 2.48 9.82 -2.92
CA ALA A 98 3.46 9.34 -1.93
C ALA A 98 3.80 10.43 -0.91
N ARG A 99 4.06 11.65 -1.38
CA ARG A 99 4.32 12.79 -0.50
C ARG A 99 3.10 13.14 0.34
N ALA A 100 1.90 13.08 -0.24
CA ALA A 100 0.66 13.35 0.48
C ALA A 100 0.46 12.34 1.64
N ILE A 101 0.64 11.05 1.38
CA ILE A 101 0.57 9.99 2.41
C ILE A 101 1.59 10.24 3.52
N ARG A 102 2.85 10.52 3.15
CA ARG A 102 3.92 10.80 4.12
C ARG A 102 3.59 12.00 5.01
N LEU A 103 3.08 13.09 4.42
CA LEU A 103 2.72 14.31 5.15
C LEU A 103 1.57 14.06 6.12
N TRP A 104 0.51 13.38 5.67
CA TRP A 104 -0.62 13.03 6.53
C TRP A 104 -0.21 12.12 7.69
N ARG A 105 0.63 11.11 7.42
CA ARG A 105 1.18 10.23 8.46
C ARG A 105 1.94 11.03 9.51
N GLN A 106 2.80 11.95 9.09
CA GLN A 106 3.58 12.80 9.99
C GLN A 106 2.69 13.74 10.80
N ARG A 107 1.68 14.37 10.18
CA ARG A 107 0.70 15.22 10.88
C ARG A 107 -0.07 14.48 11.97
N ARG A 108 -0.31 13.18 11.78
CA ARG A 108 -0.94 12.30 12.77
C ARG A 108 0.04 11.75 13.82
N GLY A 109 1.32 12.10 13.75
CA GLY A 109 2.35 11.61 14.68
C GLY A 109 2.61 10.11 14.56
N LEU A 110 2.24 9.48 13.44
CA LEU A 110 2.40 8.05 13.23
C LEU A 110 3.78 7.75 12.63
N SER A 111 4.45 6.72 13.14
CA SER A 111 5.56 6.08 12.45
C SER A 111 5.05 5.22 11.28
N GLN A 112 5.92 4.90 10.32
CA GLN A 112 5.58 3.96 9.24
C GLN A 112 5.13 2.60 9.77
N ARG A 113 5.71 2.15 10.90
CA ARG A 113 5.36 0.89 11.55
C ARG A 113 3.93 0.95 12.10
N GLN A 114 3.57 2.01 12.81
CA GLN A 114 2.23 2.19 13.36
C GLN A 114 1.16 2.32 12.27
N LEU A 115 1.46 2.99 11.16
CA LEU A 115 0.54 3.04 10.01
C LEU A 115 0.35 1.64 9.41
N ALA A 116 1.44 0.90 9.22
CA ALA A 116 1.40 -0.46 8.68
C ALA A 116 0.63 -1.43 9.60
N GLU A 117 0.82 -1.31 10.92
CA GLU A 117 0.08 -2.06 11.94
C GLU A 117 -1.43 -1.78 11.84
N ARG A 118 -1.85 -0.50 11.80
CA ARG A 118 -3.26 -0.12 11.63
C ARG A 118 -3.85 -0.65 10.33
N MET A 119 -3.05 -0.65 9.28
CA MET A 119 -3.45 -1.17 7.97
C MET A 119 -3.39 -2.69 7.88
N HIS A 120 -2.81 -3.43 8.83
CA HIS A 120 -2.56 -4.87 8.73
C HIS A 120 -1.74 -5.24 7.49
N VAL A 121 -0.65 -4.51 7.24
CA VAL A 121 0.29 -4.74 6.12
C VAL A 121 1.73 -4.69 6.64
N PRO A 122 2.70 -5.28 5.92
CA PRO A 122 4.10 -5.15 6.27
C PRO A 122 4.57 -3.69 6.23
N ARG A 123 5.43 -3.27 7.17
CA ARG A 123 6.07 -1.93 7.16
C ARG A 123 6.73 -1.59 5.81
N THR A 124 7.31 -2.60 5.16
CA THR A 124 7.97 -2.46 3.85
C THR A 124 7.02 -1.98 2.76
N TYR A 125 5.73 -2.34 2.83
CA TYR A 125 4.71 -1.87 1.89
C TYR A 125 4.50 -0.36 2.00
N VAL A 126 4.29 0.14 3.23
CA VAL A 126 4.17 1.59 3.50
C VAL A 126 5.46 2.33 3.09
N SER A 127 6.63 1.75 3.38
CA SER A 127 7.91 2.33 2.97
C SER A 127 8.08 2.39 1.46
N LYS A 128 7.63 1.38 0.69
CA LYS A 128 7.72 1.41 -0.78
C LYS A 128 6.83 2.52 -1.36
N ILE A 129 5.64 2.69 -0.80
CA ILE A 129 4.69 3.72 -1.23
C ILE A 129 5.21 5.12 -0.92
N GLU A 130 5.70 5.38 0.30
CA GLU A 130 6.22 6.72 0.66
C GLU A 130 7.50 7.14 -0.07
N ASN A 131 8.17 6.21 -0.76
CA ASN A 131 9.38 6.47 -1.55
C ASN A 131 9.12 6.34 -3.07
N ASP A 132 7.87 6.38 -3.52
CA ASP A 132 7.47 6.23 -4.93
C ASP A 132 7.95 4.94 -5.62
N LYS A 133 8.28 3.91 -4.83
CA LYS A 133 8.69 2.59 -5.35
C LYS A 133 7.49 1.66 -5.62
N ALA A 134 6.30 2.08 -5.20
CA ALA A 134 5.05 1.36 -5.45
C ALA A 134 3.88 2.35 -5.48
N THR A 135 3.01 2.22 -6.47
CA THR A 135 1.76 2.97 -6.56
C THR A 135 0.66 2.20 -5.82
N PRO A 136 -0.02 2.79 -4.81
CA PRO A 136 -1.13 2.14 -4.14
C PRO A 136 -2.33 2.00 -5.07
N THR A 137 -3.06 0.88 -4.97
CA THR A 137 -4.41 0.78 -5.55
C THR A 137 -5.35 1.72 -4.81
N LEU A 138 -6.50 2.06 -5.43
CA LEU A 138 -7.54 2.85 -4.77
C LEU A 138 -7.96 2.24 -3.42
N THR A 139 -8.15 0.91 -3.39
CA THR A 139 -8.49 0.16 -2.16
C THR A 139 -7.41 0.27 -1.08
N SER A 140 -6.14 0.29 -1.47
CA SER A 140 -5.02 0.46 -0.53
C SER A 140 -4.97 1.90 -0.01
N LEU A 141 -5.27 2.86 -0.87
CA LEU A 141 -5.36 4.28 -0.54
C LEU A 141 -6.50 4.57 0.44
N GLU A 142 -7.67 3.94 0.26
CA GLU A 142 -8.80 4.01 1.19
C GLU A 142 -8.44 3.46 2.57
N ARG A 143 -7.73 2.31 2.61
CA ARG A 143 -7.24 1.75 3.88
C ARG A 143 -6.23 2.68 4.56
N MET A 144 -5.35 3.31 3.80
CA MET A 144 -4.42 4.33 4.33
C MET A 144 -5.16 5.52 4.90
N ALA A 145 -6.14 6.06 4.16
CA ALA A 145 -6.95 7.19 4.61
C ALA A 145 -7.70 6.84 5.90
N THR A 146 -8.33 5.66 5.96
CA THR A 146 -9.02 5.17 7.15
C THR A 146 -8.08 5.01 8.35
N ALA A 147 -6.90 4.42 8.15
CA ALA A 147 -5.90 4.24 9.22
C ALA A 147 -5.35 5.57 9.76
N MET A 148 -5.33 6.62 8.93
CA MET A 148 -4.98 7.99 9.28
C MET A 148 -6.19 8.86 9.66
N GLU A 149 -7.38 8.25 9.79
CA GLU A 149 -8.63 8.90 10.16
C GLU A 149 -8.97 10.11 9.26
N THR A 150 -8.75 9.97 7.97
CA THR A 150 -9.04 10.99 6.94
C THR A 150 -9.81 10.39 5.77
N SER A 151 -10.31 11.22 4.86
CA SER A 151 -10.91 10.77 3.59
C SER A 151 -9.87 10.76 2.48
N VAL A 152 -10.09 9.96 1.43
CA VAL A 152 -9.22 9.95 0.24
C VAL A 152 -9.18 11.33 -0.43
N ALA A 153 -10.33 12.04 -0.46
CA ALA A 153 -10.39 13.40 -0.96
C ALA A 153 -9.47 14.34 -0.17
N ARG A 154 -9.54 14.34 1.18
CA ARG A 154 -8.64 15.11 2.05
C ARG A 154 -7.18 14.69 1.92
N LEU A 155 -6.93 13.41 1.68
CA LEU A 155 -5.59 12.87 1.49
C LEU A 155 -4.96 13.46 0.23
N LEU A 156 -5.71 13.45 -0.87
CA LEU A 156 -5.28 13.88 -2.21
C LEU A 156 -5.56 15.35 -2.53
N GLU A 157 -6.22 16.06 -1.61
CA GLU A 157 -6.38 17.51 -1.70
C GLU A 157 -5.01 18.09 -2.05
N PRO A 158 -4.89 18.85 -3.15
CA PRO A 158 -3.64 19.44 -3.53
C PRO A 158 -3.22 20.30 -2.34
N ASN A 159 -2.23 19.80 -1.59
CA ASN A 159 -1.35 20.67 -0.83
C ASN A 159 -0.66 21.46 -1.94
N LEU A 160 -1.29 22.56 -2.36
CA LEU A 160 -0.68 23.76 -2.94
C LEU A 160 0.30 24.24 -1.88
N GLY A 161 1.37 23.47 -1.72
CA GLY A 161 1.61 22.94 -0.38
C GLY A 161 2.21 23.98 0.48
N ASN A 162 1.42 24.64 1.34
CA ASN A 162 1.85 25.64 2.30
C ASN A 162 3.15 26.34 1.88
N VAL A 163 3.19 26.79 0.62
CA VAL A 163 3.21 28.17 0.26
C VAL A 163 3.92 28.99 1.35
N ARG A 164 5.25 28.97 1.30
CA ARG A 164 6.03 30.16 1.68
C ARG A 164 5.68 31.36 0.80
N ILE A 165 4.86 31.17 -0.24
CA ILE A 165 4.27 32.27 -1.04
C ILE A 165 3.49 33.23 -0.12
N VAL A 166 2.85 32.80 0.98
CA VAL A 166 2.19 33.75 1.92
C VAL A 166 3.19 34.36 2.91
N GLU A 167 4.39 33.78 3.09
CA GLU A 167 5.49 34.39 3.83
C GLU A 167 6.25 35.44 2.98
N ASP A 168 6.07 35.42 1.66
CA ASP A 168 6.71 36.36 0.76
C ASP A 168 6.18 37.79 0.98
N ALA A 169 7.10 38.73 1.21
CA ALA A 169 6.76 40.11 1.54
C ALA A 169 5.96 40.80 0.42
N PHE A 170 6.21 40.47 -0.84
CA PHE A 170 5.46 41.01 -1.97
C PHE A 170 4.04 40.45 -1.99
N VAL A 171 3.87 39.15 -1.74
CA VAL A 171 2.54 38.53 -1.69
C VAL A 171 1.73 39.06 -0.51
N GLN A 172 2.34 39.24 0.66
CA GLN A 172 1.69 39.86 1.83
C GLN A 172 1.20 41.28 1.56
N ALA A 173 2.02 42.09 0.86
CA ALA A 173 1.63 43.43 0.46
C ALA A 173 0.45 43.41 -0.53
N LEU A 174 0.32 42.35 -1.34
CA LEU A 174 -0.74 42.22 -2.34
C LEU A 174 -2.05 41.64 -1.77
N LEU A 175 -2.00 40.84 -0.69
CA LEU A 175 -3.16 40.19 -0.08
C LEU A 175 -4.38 41.08 0.19
N PRO A 176 -4.28 42.29 0.77
CA PRO A 176 -5.47 43.12 1.02
C PRO A 176 -6.17 43.52 -0.28
N TYR A 177 -5.42 43.73 -1.35
CA TYR A 177 -5.97 44.05 -2.67
C TYR A 177 -6.61 42.82 -3.32
N LEU A 178 -5.99 41.64 -3.17
CA LEU A 178 -6.55 40.40 -3.69
C LEU A 178 -7.88 40.02 -3.01
N ALA A 179 -7.97 40.24 -1.70
CA ALA A 179 -9.18 39.98 -0.92
C ALA A 179 -10.37 40.84 -1.40
N ALA A 180 -10.10 42.08 -1.82
CA ALA A 180 -11.11 43.02 -2.30
C ALA A 180 -11.57 42.75 -3.75
N LEU A 181 -10.90 41.85 -4.50
CA LEU A 181 -11.27 41.57 -5.89
C LEU A 181 -12.57 40.75 -5.98
N GLY A 182 -13.50 41.24 -6.80
CA GLY A 182 -14.68 40.47 -7.24
C GLY A 182 -14.35 39.37 -8.26
N PRO A 183 -15.30 38.45 -8.54
CA PRO A 183 -15.07 37.26 -9.36
C PRO A 183 -14.51 37.55 -10.76
N GLN A 184 -15.07 38.55 -11.46
CA GLN A 184 -14.63 38.94 -12.81
C GLN A 184 -13.19 39.47 -12.83
N HIS A 185 -12.78 40.20 -11.79
CA HIS A 185 -11.42 40.74 -11.71
C HIS A 185 -10.39 39.67 -11.37
N ARG A 186 -10.76 38.67 -10.55
CA ARG A 186 -9.90 37.51 -10.26
C ARG A 186 -9.61 36.72 -11.53
N GLU A 187 -10.63 36.47 -12.34
CA GLU A 187 -10.46 35.74 -13.61
C GLU A 187 -9.53 36.48 -14.58
N ARG A 188 -9.70 37.80 -14.72
CA ARG A 188 -8.81 38.63 -15.54
C ARG A 188 -7.35 38.58 -15.06
N LEU A 189 -7.14 38.63 -13.74
CA LEU A 189 -5.81 38.59 -13.15
C LEU A 189 -5.13 37.23 -13.39
N LEU A 190 -5.87 36.13 -13.27
CA LEU A 190 -5.35 34.78 -13.57
C LEU A 190 -4.91 34.68 -15.03
N ARG A 191 -5.76 35.08 -15.98
CA ARG A 191 -5.41 35.07 -17.42
C ARG A 191 -4.21 35.98 -17.74
N ALA A 192 -4.11 37.14 -17.08
CA ALA A 192 -2.98 38.05 -17.23
C ALA A 192 -1.67 37.43 -16.69
N SER A 193 -1.74 36.68 -15.58
CA SER A 193 -0.57 35.99 -15.02
C SER A 193 -0.06 34.86 -15.93
N GLU A 194 -0.97 34.11 -16.56
CA GLU A 194 -0.65 33.05 -17.52
C GLU A 194 0.04 33.62 -18.77
N THR A 195 -0.47 34.74 -19.29
CA THR A 195 0.15 35.43 -20.44
C THR A 195 1.52 36.00 -20.13
N LEU A 196 1.75 36.51 -18.91
CA LEU A 196 3.08 36.95 -18.48
C LEU A 196 4.05 35.76 -18.33
N ALA A 197 3.59 34.63 -17.79
CA ALA A 197 4.39 33.42 -17.69
C ALA A 197 4.82 32.90 -19.07
N ALA A 198 3.91 32.87 -20.03
CA ALA A 198 4.19 32.40 -21.40
C ALA A 198 5.17 33.28 -22.18
N ARG A 199 5.30 34.57 -21.83
CA ARG A 199 6.23 35.53 -22.49
C ARG A 199 7.63 35.55 -21.87
N SER A 200 7.83 34.84 -20.76
CA SER A 200 9.08 34.85 -19.99
C SER A 200 9.98 33.63 -20.28
N CYS A 201 9.62 32.81 -21.29
CA CYS A 201 10.42 31.69 -21.82
C CYS A 201 11.05 32.04 -23.17
#